data_AF-A0A961Z8C3-F1
#
_entry.id   AF-A0A961Z8C3-F1
#
_cell.length_a   1.000
_cell.length_b   1.000
_cell.length_c   1.000
_cell.angle_alpha   90.00
_cell.angle_beta   90.00
_cell.angle_gamma   90.00
#
_symmetry.space_group_name_H-M   'P 1'
#
loop_
_entity.id
_entity.type
_entity.pdbx_description
1 polymer ?
#
loop_
_entity_poly.entity_id
_entity_poly.type
_entity_poly.pdbx_seq_one_letter_code
_entity_poly.pdbx_strand_id
1 'polypeptide(L)'
;MSRPMVNHVEQRERRLDQLLERLGVNLSRFRRDASGATYERASWNCVRCRHPDACRDLIEGRVLMPKVAPGLCPNCEIIHAYMSVT
;
A
#
# COMPACT_ATOMS: atom_id res chain seq x y z
N MET A 1 1.30 -14.47 24.28
CA MET A 1 2.00 -13.19 24.52
C MET A 1 2.18 -12.46 23.19
N SER A 2 1.24 -11.60 22.82
CA SER A 2 1.27 -10.90 21.54
C SER A 2 2.13 -9.64 21.67
N ARG A 3 3.33 -9.64 21.10
CA ARG A 3 4.24 -8.48 21.10
C ARG A 3 3.58 -7.33 20.32
N PRO A 4 3.30 -6.17 20.92
CA PRO A 4 2.59 -5.07 20.25
C PRO A 4 3.33 -4.54 19.02
N MET A 5 4.67 -4.63 18.98
CA MET A 5 5.48 -4.24 17.82
C MET A 5 5.26 -5.13 16.59
N VAL A 6 5.05 -6.43 16.77
CA VAL A 6 4.83 -7.38 15.65
C VAL A 6 3.47 -7.11 14.99
N ASN A 7 2.45 -6.87 15.82
CA ASN A 7 1.11 -6.50 15.33
C ASN A 7 1.12 -5.21 14.50
N HIS A 8 1.96 -4.23 14.83
CA HIS A 8 2.04 -2.98 14.08
C HIS A 8 2.71 -3.13 12.72
N VAL A 9 3.70 -4.03 12.59
CA VAL A 9 4.35 -4.31 11.29
C VAL A 9 3.41 -5.13 10.41
N GLU A 10 2.82 -6.21 10.94
CA GLU A 10 1.85 -7.03 10.20
C GLU A 10 0.61 -6.24 9.76
N GLN A 11 0.12 -5.31 10.60
CA GLN A 11 -0.97 -4.42 10.19
C GLN A 11 -0.56 -3.46 9.08
N ARG A 12 0.71 -3.07 8.97
CA ARG A 12 1.18 -2.17 7.91
C ARG A 12 1.41 -2.90 6.59
N GLU A 13 1.81 -4.18 6.62
CA GLU A 13 1.88 -5.00 5.41
C GLU A 13 0.48 -5.32 4.85
N ARG A 14 -0.47 -5.70 5.71
CA ARG A 14 -1.86 -5.95 5.29
C ARG A 14 -2.53 -4.71 4.68
N ARG A 15 -2.12 -3.50 5.10
CA ARG A 15 -2.61 -2.24 4.52
C ARG A 15 -2.14 -2.03 3.08
N LEU A 16 -0.96 -2.51 2.70
CA LEU A 16 -0.49 -2.41 1.32
C LEU A 16 -1.38 -3.24 0.39
N ASP A 17 -1.68 -4.49 0.76
CA ASP A 17 -2.58 -5.36 0.00
C ASP A 17 -3.97 -4.72 -0.18
N GLN A 18 -4.55 -4.23 0.92
CA GLN A 18 -5.86 -3.55 0.90
C GLN A 18 -5.85 -2.27 0.05
N LEU A 19 -4.76 -1.49 0.12
CA LEU A 19 -4.60 -0.30 -0.72
C LEU A 19 -4.53 -0.66 -2.20
N LEU A 20 -3.75 -1.67 -2.56
CA LEU A 20 -3.60 -2.13 -3.94
C LEU A 20 -4.93 -2.65 -4.50
N GLU A 21 -5.67 -3.45 -3.73
CA GLU A 21 -7.01 -3.93 -4.09
C GLU A 21 -7.97 -2.75 -4.30
N ARG A 22 -7.99 -1.79 -3.39
CA ARG A 22 -8.84 -0.59 -3.49
C ARG A 22 -8.54 0.26 -4.72
N LEU A 23 -7.27 0.32 -5.12
CA LEU A 23 -6.81 1.04 -6.31
C LEU A 23 -6.94 0.21 -7.60
N GLY A 24 -7.39 -1.04 -7.53
CA GLY A 24 -7.54 -1.93 -8.69
C GLY A 24 -6.22 -2.44 -9.25
N VAL A 25 -5.14 -2.39 -8.47
CA VAL A 25 -3.84 -2.91 -8.88
C VAL A 25 -3.80 -4.43 -8.71
N ASN A 26 -3.33 -5.14 -9.74
CA ASN A 26 -3.19 -6.59 -9.69
C ASN A 26 -2.08 -7.00 -8.70
N LEU A 27 -2.49 -7.47 -7.51
CA LEU A 27 -1.60 -7.86 -6.43
C LEU A 27 -0.62 -8.97 -6.84
N SER A 28 -1.07 -9.95 -7.62
CA SER A 28 -0.23 -11.06 -8.09
C SER A 28 0.89 -10.57 -9.02
N ARG A 29 0.57 -9.63 -9.91
CA ARG A 29 1.58 -8.98 -10.77
C ARG A 29 2.55 -8.16 -9.93
N PHE A 30 2.04 -7.37 -8.99
CA PHE A 30 2.85 -6.52 -8.12
C PHE A 30 3.83 -7.33 -7.25
N ARG A 31 3.40 -8.48 -6.72
CA ARG A 31 4.23 -9.39 -5.91
C ARG A 31 5.25 -10.18 -6.73
N ARG A 32 4.93 -10.51 -7.99
CA ARG A 32 5.81 -11.31 -8.86
C ARG A 32 6.92 -10.50 -9.52
N ASP A 33 6.76 -9.18 -9.61
CA ASP A 33 7.73 -8.33 -10.29
C ASP A 33 9.07 -8.28 -9.54
N ALA A 34 10.18 -8.25 -10.30
CA ALA A 34 11.57 -8.29 -9.80
C ALA A 34 11.79 -9.20 -8.57
N SER A 35 11.20 -10.41 -8.57
CA SER A 35 11.30 -11.39 -7.48
C SER A 35 10.72 -10.93 -6.12
N GLY A 36 9.78 -9.99 -6.13
CA GLY A 36 9.19 -9.42 -4.92
C GLY A 36 9.93 -8.21 -4.36
N ALA A 37 11.02 -7.76 -4.98
CA ALA A 37 11.76 -6.57 -4.55
C ALA A 37 10.89 -5.30 -4.57
N THR A 38 9.99 -5.17 -5.54
CA THR A 38 9.03 -4.07 -5.58
C THR A 38 8.07 -4.12 -4.41
N TYR A 39 7.57 -5.31 -4.07
CA TYR A 39 6.66 -5.50 -2.94
C TYR A 39 7.36 -5.23 -1.61
N GLU A 40 8.58 -5.74 -1.43
CA GLU A 40 9.39 -5.49 -0.23
C GLU A 40 9.66 -3.99 -0.05
N ARG A 41 10.07 -3.30 -1.12
CA ARG A 41 10.28 -1.84 -1.08
C ARG A 41 8.99 -1.10 -0.72
N ALA A 42 7.86 -1.48 -1.32
CA ALA A 42 6.58 -0.87 -1.03
C ALA A 42 6.12 -1.12 0.42
N SER A 43 6.36 -2.32 0.95
CA SER A 43 6.11 -2.67 2.35
C SER A 43 6.94 -1.79 3.29
N TRP A 44 8.25 -1.66 3.04
CA TRP A 44 9.13 -0.79 3.81
C TRP A 44 8.69 0.68 3.80
N ASN A 45 8.23 1.18 2.65
CA ASN A 45 7.67 2.52 2.53
C ASN A 45 6.39 2.69 3.37
N CYS A 46 5.52 1.68 3.42
CA CYS A 46 4.34 1.68 4.29
C CYS A 46 4.73 1.68 5.78
N VAL A 47 5.76 0.91 6.16
CA VAL A 47 6.32 0.92 7.52
C VAL A 47 6.84 2.30 7.92
N ARG A 48 7.41 3.06 6.99
CA ARG A 48 7.98 4.40 7.24
C ARG A 48 7.01 5.56 6.92
N CYS A 49 5.78 5.26 6.51
CA CYS A 49 4.79 6.26 6.14
C CYS A 49 4.45 7.15 7.35
N ARG A 50 4.50 8.47 7.15
CA ARG A 50 4.15 9.49 8.17
C ARG A 50 2.65 9.76 8.27
N HIS A 51 1.86 9.25 7.32
CA HIS A 51 0.42 9.49 7.23
C HIS A 51 -0.38 8.17 7.20
N PRO A 52 -0.24 7.29 8.21
CA PRO A 52 -0.92 5.99 8.23
C PRO A 52 -2.44 6.11 8.36
N ASP A 53 -2.95 7.21 8.93
CA ASP A 53 -4.38 7.43 9.12
C ASP A 53 -5.07 7.87 7.83
N ALA A 54 -4.44 8.75 7.03
CA ALA A 54 -4.93 9.08 5.69
C ALA A 54 -5.02 7.85 4.77
N CYS A 55 -4.06 6.91 4.89
CA CYS A 55 -4.11 5.64 4.18
C CYS A 55 -5.29 4.77 4.64
N ARG A 56 -5.57 4.75 5.95
CA ARG A 56 -6.71 4.01 6.51
C ARG A 56 -8.04 4.59 6.05
N ASP A 57 -8.19 5.91 6.09
CA ASP A 57 -9.41 6.58 5.65
C ASP A 57 -9.68 6.33 4.16
N LEU A 58 -8.63 6.23 3.34
CA LEU A 58 -8.72 5.85 1.93
C LEU A 58 -9.17 4.38 1.76
N ILE A 59 -8.56 3.45 2.50
CA ILE A 59 -8.91 2.02 2.47
C ILE A 59 -10.36 1.81 2.90
N GLU A 60 -10.79 2.46 3.99
CA GLU A 60 -12.15 2.40 4.53
C GLU A 60 -13.17 3.17 3.67
N GLY A 61 -12.73 3.86 2.60
CA GLY A 61 -13.60 4.61 1.71
C GLY A 61 -14.23 5.85 2.37
N ARG A 62 -13.68 6.31 3.50
CA ARG A 62 -14.10 7.54 4.19
C ARG A 62 -13.74 8.80 3.42
N VAL A 63 -12.81 8.70 2.47
CA VAL A 63 -12.44 9.79 1.57
C VAL A 63 -12.71 9.39 0.13
N LEU A 64 -13.48 10.22 -0.57
CA LEU A 64 -13.66 10.18 -2.03
C LEU A 64 -12.43 10.82 -2.71
N MET A 65 -11.22 10.35 -2.45
CA MET A 65 -10.08 10.79 -3.24
C MET A 65 -10.16 10.14 -4.64
N PRO A 66 -9.67 10.82 -5.69
CA PRO A 66 -9.54 10.22 -7.01
C PRO A 66 -8.69 8.95 -6.91
N LYS A 67 -8.87 8.00 -7.84
CA LYS A 67 -8.12 6.73 -7.95
C LYS A 67 -6.62 6.96 -8.23
N VAL A 68 -5.96 7.72 -7.37
CA VAL A 68 -4.62 8.23 -7.48
C VAL A 68 -4.09 8.08 -6.06
N ALA A 69 -3.03 7.30 -5.89
CA ALA A 69 -2.38 7.22 -4.58
C ALA A 69 -2.12 8.67 -4.11
N PRO A 70 -2.46 9.03 -2.86
CA PRO A 70 -2.36 10.42 -2.44
C PRO A 70 -0.95 10.91 -2.76
N GLY A 71 -0.78 12.17 -3.21
CA GLY A 71 0.56 12.72 -3.50
C GLY A 71 1.52 12.66 -2.28
N LEU A 72 0.97 12.34 -1.11
CA LEU A 72 1.63 12.10 0.17
C LEU A 72 2.04 10.63 0.41
N CYS A 73 1.65 9.70 -0.46
CA CYS A 73 1.96 8.29 -0.36
C CYS A 73 3.37 8.03 -0.89
N PRO A 74 4.29 7.47 -0.08
CA PRO A 74 5.65 7.14 -0.53
C PRO A 74 5.68 6.05 -1.61
N ASN A 75 4.55 5.36 -1.84
CA ASN A 75 4.39 4.36 -2.88
C ASN A 75 3.65 4.88 -4.11
N CYS A 76 3.33 6.17 -4.22
CA CYS A 76 2.50 6.67 -5.30
C CYS A 76 3.08 6.37 -6.69
N GLU A 77 4.37 6.62 -6.90
CA GLU A 77 5.05 6.34 -8.18
C GLU A 77 5.07 4.85 -8.49
N ILE A 78 5.40 4.02 -7.49
CA ILE A 78 5.42 2.56 -7.63
C ILE A 78 4.03 2.08 -8.02
N ILE A 79 3.00 2.48 -7.28
CA ILE A 79 1.61 2.06 -7.50
C ILE A 79 1.11 2.52 -8.87
N HIS A 80 1.35 3.78 -9.25
CA HIS A 80 0.93 4.33 -10.54
C HIS A 80 1.49 3.54 -11.74
N ALA A 81 2.73 3.05 -11.64
CA ALA A 81 3.31 2.20 -12.68
C ALA A 81 2.50 0.91 -12.95
N TYR A 82 1.72 0.44 -11.97
CA TYR A 82 0.83 -0.72 -12.11
C TYR A 82 -0.65 -0.35 -12.30
N MET A 83 -1.03 0.92 -12.19
CA MET A 83 -2.39 1.40 -12.45
C MET A 83 -2.66 1.66 -13.95
N SER A 84 -1.64 1.97 -14.74
CA SER A 84 -1.77 2.34 -16.16
C SER A 84 -1.84 1.16 -17.15
N VAL A 85 -2.25 -0.03 -16.71
CA VAL A 85 -2.46 -1.17 -17.63
C VAL A 85 -3.91 -1.64 -17.50
N THR A 86 -4.81 -0.85 -18.07
CA THR A 86 -6.16 -1.23 -18.48
C THR A 86 -6.48 -0.53 -19.78
#